data_AF-A0A1R3UUR1-F1
#
_entry.id   AF-A0A1R3UUR1-F1
#
_cell.length_a   1.000
_cell.length_b   1.000
_cell.length_c   1.000
_cell.angle_alpha   90.00
_cell.angle_beta   90.00
_cell.angle_gamma   90.00
#
_symmetry.space_group_name_H-M   'P 1'
#
loop_
_entity.id
_entity.type
_entity.pdbx_description
1 polymer ?
#
loop_
_entity_poly.entity_id
_entity_poly.type
_entity_poly.pdbx_seq_one_letter_code
_entity_poly.pdbx_strand_id
1 'polypeptide(L)'
;MPENPSPSSTTQAASDPHFSPVVSRLSTEFSHVHHSATVSRCVDAARHGAQDVTGRATPELVERIARQHLQVLALAFAEQR
;
A
#
# COMPACT_ATOMS: atom_id res chain seq x y z
N MET A 1 -41.61 -6.09 -7.30
CA MET A 1 -40.24 -6.55 -7.64
C MET A 1 -39.27 -5.61 -6.95
N PRO A 2 -38.41 -6.06 -6.03
CA PRO A 2 -37.54 -5.18 -5.23
C PRO A 2 -36.30 -4.75 -6.04
N GLU A 3 -36.18 -3.46 -6.33
CA GLU A 3 -34.92 -2.87 -6.79
C GLU A 3 -34.07 -2.55 -5.56
N ASN A 4 -33.23 -3.50 -5.18
CA ASN A 4 -32.22 -3.32 -4.15
C ASN A 4 -31.01 -2.66 -4.82
N PRO A 5 -30.64 -1.41 -4.48
CA PRO A 5 -29.43 -0.81 -5.02
C PRO A 5 -28.23 -1.60 -4.49
N SER A 6 -27.51 -2.25 -5.40
CA SER A 6 -26.23 -2.90 -5.12
C SER A 6 -25.33 -1.93 -4.35
N PRO A 7 -24.73 -2.33 -3.20
CA PRO A 7 -23.61 -1.57 -2.69
C PRO A 7 -22.48 -1.76 -3.72
N SER A 8 -22.20 -0.72 -4.49
CA SER A 8 -20.95 -0.60 -5.22
C SER A 8 -19.83 -0.85 -4.21
N SER A 9 -19.19 -2.01 -4.30
CA SER A 9 -17.96 -2.34 -3.59
C SER A 9 -16.82 -1.48 -4.15
N THR A 10 -16.95 -0.17 -4.01
CA THR A 10 -15.86 0.78 -4.12
C THR A 10 -15.63 1.24 -2.69
N THR A 11 -15.21 0.31 -1.82
CA THR A 11 -14.56 0.69 -0.57
C THR A 11 -13.19 1.21 -0.96
N GLN A 12 -13.21 2.44 -1.45
CA GLN A 12 -12.33 3.53 -1.09
C GLN A 12 -11.14 3.03 -0.27
N ALA A 13 -9.98 3.02 -0.92
CA ALA A 13 -8.68 2.96 -0.28
C ALA A 13 -8.53 4.20 0.62
N ALA A 14 -9.29 4.25 1.70
CA ALA A 14 -9.06 5.15 2.81
C ALA A 14 -7.78 4.61 3.44
N SER A 15 -6.66 5.22 3.04
CA SER A 15 -5.37 5.00 3.67
C SER A 15 -5.59 5.06 5.17
N ASP A 16 -5.47 3.93 5.84
CA ASP A 16 -5.77 3.85 7.27
C ASP A 16 -4.95 4.93 7.98
N PRO A 17 -5.56 5.81 8.79
CA PRO A 17 -4.84 6.92 9.40
C PRO A 17 -3.68 6.42 10.28
N HIS A 18 -3.76 5.18 10.77
CA HIS A 18 -2.66 4.51 11.47
C HIS A 18 -1.39 4.32 10.63
N PHE A 19 -1.52 4.16 9.30
CA PHE A 19 -0.39 4.03 8.38
C PHE A 19 -0.05 5.33 7.65
N SER A 20 -0.80 6.41 7.86
CA SER A 20 -0.49 7.74 7.31
C SER A 20 0.98 8.18 7.52
N PRO A 21 1.59 8.04 8.73
CA PRO A 21 3.01 8.38 8.91
C PRO A 21 3.96 7.46 8.12
N VAL A 22 3.61 6.18 7.95
CA VAL A 22 4.39 5.21 7.16
C VAL A 22 4.33 5.58 5.67
N VAL A 23 3.13 5.87 5.16
CA VAL A 23 2.92 6.32 3.77
C VAL A 23 3.68 7.61 3.52
N SER A 24 3.62 8.59 4.43
CA SER A 24 4.35 9.86 4.27
C SER A 24 5.85 9.65 4.21
N ARG A 25 6.44 8.83 5.12
CA ARG A 25 7.88 8.54 5.12
C ARG A 25 8.33 7.87 3.83
N LEU A 26 7.63 6.80 3.43
CA LEU A 26 7.96 6.06 2.21
C LEU A 26 7.73 6.94 0.96
N SER A 27 6.71 7.80 0.96
CA SER A 27 6.46 8.70 -0.16
C SER A 27 7.57 9.72 -0.32
N THR A 28 8.12 10.24 0.77
CA THR A 28 9.29 11.13 0.72
C THR A 28 10.53 10.38 0.26
N GLU A 29 10.81 9.21 0.85
CA GLU A 29 11.99 8.38 0.55
C GLU A 29 12.03 7.93 -0.92
N PHE A 30 10.87 7.51 -1.46
CA PHE A 30 10.74 6.99 -2.82
C PHE A 30 10.18 8.02 -3.81
N SER A 31 10.03 9.30 -3.43
CA SER A 31 9.44 10.35 -4.29
C SER A 31 10.15 10.49 -5.65
N HIS A 32 11.45 10.22 -5.69
CA HIS A 32 12.28 10.28 -6.89
C HIS A 32 12.18 9.02 -7.77
N VAL A 33 11.60 7.93 -7.25
CA VAL A 33 11.53 6.62 -7.92
C VAL A 33 10.08 6.29 -8.30
N HIS A 34 9.15 6.50 -7.38
CA HIS A 34 7.75 6.11 -7.50
C HIS A 34 6.84 7.29 -7.13
N HIS A 35 5.68 7.38 -7.80
CA HIS A 35 4.66 8.35 -7.43
C HIS A 35 4.00 7.98 -6.09
N SER A 36 3.49 8.97 -5.35
CA SER A 36 2.83 8.75 -4.04
C SER A 36 1.66 7.76 -4.12
N ALA A 37 0.95 7.72 -5.26
CA ALA A 37 -0.10 6.74 -5.51
C ALA A 37 0.41 5.29 -5.50
N THR A 38 1.59 5.03 -6.06
CA THR A 38 2.24 3.70 -6.05
C THR A 38 2.63 3.33 -4.62
N VAL A 39 3.21 4.26 -3.86
CA VAL A 39 3.58 4.05 -2.46
C VAL A 39 2.35 3.71 -1.61
N SER A 40 1.25 4.46 -1.76
CA SER A 40 0.01 4.18 -1.03
C SER A 40 -0.57 2.80 -1.37
N ARG A 41 -0.50 2.37 -2.63
CA ARG A 41 -0.94 1.03 -3.04
C ARG A 41 -0.04 -0.07 -2.47
N CYS A 42 1.28 0.13 -2.45
CA CYS A 42 2.22 -0.82 -1.84
C CYS A 42 1.99 -0.96 -0.33
N VAL A 43 1.72 0.15 0.37
CA VAL A 43 1.41 0.13 1.81
C VAL A 43 0.10 -0.61 2.06
N ASP A 44 -0.92 -0.40 1.25
CA ASP A 44 -2.20 -1.09 1.39
C ASP A 44 -2.08 -2.60 1.10
N ALA A 45 -1.31 -2.97 0.06
CA ALA A 45 -0.99 -4.36 -0.23
C ALA A 45 -0.17 -5.02 0.90
N ALA A 46 0.81 -4.31 1.44
CA ALA A 46 1.62 -4.75 2.58
C ALA A 46 0.77 -4.96 3.84
N ARG A 47 -0.19 -4.06 4.10
CA ARG A 47 -1.15 -4.18 5.20
C ARG A 47 -2.01 -5.44 5.03
N HIS A 48 -2.62 -5.62 3.86
CA HIS A 48 -3.46 -6.78 3.59
C HIS A 48 -2.65 -8.08 3.72
N GLY A 49 -1.45 -8.15 3.13
CA GLY A 49 -0.57 -9.32 3.24
C GLY A 49 -0.13 -9.60 4.68
N ALA A 50 0.20 -8.56 5.46
CA ALA A 50 0.54 -8.71 6.86
C ALA A 50 -0.63 -9.26 7.69
N GLN A 51 -1.83 -8.73 7.47
CA GLN A 51 -3.05 -9.17 8.15
C GLN A 51 -3.41 -10.62 7.78
N ASP A 52 -3.29 -10.99 6.51
CA ASP A 52 -3.63 -12.31 5.99
C ASP A 52 -2.65 -13.39 6.47
N VAL A 53 -1.35 -13.10 6.45
CA VAL A 53 -0.30 -14.08 6.80
C VAL A 53 -0.08 -14.18 8.31
N THR A 54 -0.08 -13.04 9.01
CA THR A 54 0.32 -12.99 10.44
C THR A 54 -0.86 -12.75 11.38
N GLY A 55 -2.05 -12.46 10.86
CA GLY A 55 -3.22 -12.06 11.64
C GLY A 55 -3.15 -10.63 12.20
N ARG A 56 -2.06 -9.89 11.94
CA ARG A 56 -1.84 -8.54 12.45
C ARG A 56 -1.10 -7.64 11.45
N ALA A 57 -1.58 -6.42 11.26
CA ALA A 57 -0.89 -5.41 10.47
C ALA A 57 -0.36 -4.29 11.37
N THR A 58 0.83 -4.47 11.94
CA THR A 58 1.49 -3.39 12.70
C THR A 58 2.19 -2.41 11.76
N PRO A 59 2.25 -1.10 12.08
CA PRO A 59 2.87 -0.10 11.22
C PRO A 59 4.34 -0.39 10.91
N GLU A 60 5.11 -0.94 11.85
CA GLU A 60 6.50 -1.33 11.60
C GLU A 60 6.62 -2.49 10.62
N LEU A 61 5.73 -3.49 10.69
CA LEU A 61 5.72 -4.63 9.78
C LEU A 61 5.31 -4.18 8.37
N VAL A 62 4.25 -3.38 8.30
CA VAL A 62 3.75 -2.81 7.03
C VAL A 62 4.80 -1.92 6.38
N GLU A 63 5.49 -1.07 7.13
CA GLU A 63 6.60 -0.25 6.61
C GLU A 63 7.70 -1.11 5.99
N ARG A 64 8.13 -2.16 6.71
CA ARG A 64 9.18 -3.06 6.22
C ARG A 64 8.77 -3.78 4.93
N ILE A 65 7.57 -4.34 4.88
CA ILE A 65 7.06 -5.05 3.69
C ILE A 65 6.90 -4.08 2.52
N ALA A 66 6.30 -2.90 2.75
CA ALA A 66 6.12 -1.89 1.71
C ALA A 66 7.46 -1.39 1.16
N ARG A 67 8.46 -1.16 2.03
CA ARG A 67 9.83 -0.79 1.60
C ARG A 67 10.45 -1.86 0.71
N GLN A 68 10.30 -3.14 1.07
CA GLN A 68 10.77 -4.26 0.26
C GLN A 68 10.11 -4.28 -1.13
N HIS A 69 8.79 -4.08 -1.19
CA HIS A 69 8.06 -4.00 -2.47
C HIS A 69 8.54 -2.84 -3.35
N LEU A 70 8.74 -1.66 -2.75
CA LEU A 70 9.23 -0.49 -3.49
C LEU A 70 10.65 -0.69 -4.02
N GLN A 71 11.53 -1.36 -3.25
CA GLN A 71 12.88 -1.72 -3.69
C GLN A 71 12.86 -2.71 -4.86
N VAL A 72 12.02 -3.75 -4.78
CA VAL A 72 11.87 -4.73 -5.87
C VAL A 72 11.32 -4.05 -7.12
N LEU A 73 10.31 -3.18 -6.98
CA LEU A 73 9.79 -2.40 -8.10
C LEU A 73 10.88 -1.49 -8.69
N ALA A 74 11.64 -0.79 -7.85
CA ALA A 74 12.73 0.07 -8.32
C ALA A 74 13.78 -0.72 -9.12
N LEU A 75 14.14 -1.92 -8.67
CA LEU A 75 15.07 -2.80 -9.37
C LEU A 75 14.50 -3.29 -10.71
N ALA A 76 13.25 -3.77 -10.72
CA ALA A 76 12.59 -4.22 -11.94
C ALA A 76 12.46 -3.11 -12.99
N PHE A 77 12.16 -1.88 -12.57
CA PHE A 77 12.15 -0.73 -13.48
C PHE A 77 13.54 -0.32 -13.95
N ALA A 78 14.60 -0.57 -13.18
CA ALA A 78 15.98 -0.28 -13.59
C ALA A 78 16.49 -1.26 -14.67
N GLU A 79 16.08 -2.53 -14.61
CA GLU A 79 16.43 -3.55 -15.62
C GLU A 79 15.67 -3.39 -16.94
N GLN A 80 14.53 -2.69 -16.92
CA GLN A 80 13.69 -2.49 -18.09
C GLN A 80 14.04 -1.23 -18.91
N ARG A 81 15.18 -0.58 -18.61
CA ARG A 81 15.70 0.61 -19.30
C ARG A 81 16.76 0.31 -20.33
#